data_AF-A0A2N3A9D6-F1
#
_entry.id   AF-A0A2N3A9D6-F1
#
_cell.length_a   1.000
_cell.length_b   1.000
_cell.length_c   1.000
_cell.angle_alpha   90.00
_cell.angle_beta   90.00
_cell.angle_gamma   90.00
#
_symmetry.space_group_name_H-M   'P 1'
#
loop_
_entity.id
_entity.type
_entity.pdbx_description
1 polymer ?
#
loop_
_entity_poly.entity_id
_entity_poly.type
_entity_poly.pdbx_seq_one_letter_code
_entity_poly.pdbx_strand_id
1 'polypeptide(L)' 'MKAKWNNLVIAESDDIVEVEGNVYFPIESVNKDYLKESE' A
#
# COMPACT_ATOMS: atom_id res chain seq x y z
N MET A 1 4.17 -3.64 -8.39
CA MET A 1 5.00 -3.76 -7.15
C MET A 1 4.16 -4.21 -5.95
N LYS A 2 4.76 -4.81 -4.89
CA LYS A 2 4.06 -5.27 -3.67
C LYS A 2 4.67 -4.70 -2.40
N ALA A 3 3.85 -4.13 -1.52
CA ALA A 3 4.20 -3.79 -0.15
C ALA A 3 3.86 -4.96 0.79
N LYS A 4 4.82 -5.36 1.63
CA LYS A 4 4.67 -6.50 2.54
C LYS A 4 4.97 -6.13 3.99
N TRP A 5 4.17 -6.66 4.90
CA TRP A 5 4.34 -6.55 6.34
C TRP A 5 4.00 -7.87 7.02
N ASN A 6 4.83 -8.34 7.95
CA ASN A 6 4.64 -9.63 8.65
C ASN A 6 4.27 -10.79 7.71
N ASN A 7 4.97 -10.90 6.57
CA ASN A 7 4.73 -11.94 5.56
C ASN A 7 3.37 -11.87 4.82
N LEU A 8 2.60 -10.80 5.03
CA LEU A 8 1.35 -10.50 4.32
C LEU A 8 1.56 -9.39 3.29
N VAL A 9 0.82 -9.44 2.19
CA VAL A 9 0.77 -8.35 1.20
C VAL A 9 -0.30 -7.35 1.65
N ILE A 10 0.11 -6.11 1.90
CA ILE A 10 -0.78 -5.04 2.39
C ILE A 10 -1.16 -4.05 1.28
N ALA A 11 -0.38 -3.95 0.20
CA ALA A 11 -0.75 -3.23 -1.01
C ALA A 11 -0.06 -3.85 -2.24
N GLU A 12 -0.73 -3.87 -3.38
CA GLU A 12 -0.18 -4.36 -4.65
C GLU A 12 -0.74 -3.55 -5.82
N SER A 13 0.14 -2.86 -6.53
CA SER A 13 -0.19 -2.08 -7.72
C SER A 13 1.03 -1.91 -8.60
N ASP A 14 0.81 -1.85 -9.91
CA ASP A 14 1.82 -1.39 -10.86
C ASP A 14 1.68 0.12 -11.17
N ASP A 15 0.56 0.73 -10.79
CA ASP A 15 0.35 2.18 -10.77
C ASP A 15 0.70 2.71 -9.39
N ILE A 16 1.86 3.35 -9.27
CA ILE A 16 2.45 3.83 -8.02
C ILE A 16 3.18 5.13 -8.30
N VAL A 17 3.35 5.96 -7.27
CA VAL A 17 4.08 7.23 -7.40
C VAL A 17 5.27 7.22 -6.46
N GLU A 18 6.44 7.59 -6.98
CA GLU A 18 7.65 7.80 -6.18
C GLU A 18 7.82 9.28 -5.86
N VAL A 19 7.90 9.62 -4.58
CA VAL A 19 8.09 10.99 -4.10
C VAL A 19 9.20 11.00 -3.06
N GLU A 20 10.28 11.73 -3.35
CA GLU A 20 11.45 11.85 -2.45
C GLU A 20 12.01 10.49 -2.01
N GLY A 21 12.01 9.50 -2.92
CA GLY A 21 12.48 8.13 -2.65
C GLY A 21 11.50 7.23 -1.89
N ASN A 22 10.30 7.73 -1.58
CA ASN A 22 9.22 6.95 -0.98
C ASN A 22 8.22 6.50 -2.04
N VAL A 23 7.68 5.28 -1.89
CA VAL A 23 6.69 4.70 -2.81
C VAL A 23 5.30 4.85 -2.22
N TYR A 24 4.40 5.45 -2.99
CA TYR A 24 2.99 5.62 -2.65
C TYR A 24 2.12 4.71 -3.52
N PHE A 25 1.22 3.97 -2.87
CA PHE A 25 0.25 3.09 -3.49
C PHE A 25 -1.12 3.78 -3.55
N PRO A 26 -1.87 3.67 -4.67
CA PRO A 26 -3.26 4.12 -4.74
C PRO A 26 -4.11 3.43 -3.67
N ILE A 27 -5.07 4.15 -3.08
CA ILE A 27 -5.91 3.62 -1.99
C ILE A 27 -6.70 2.36 -2.37
N GLU A 28 -7.07 2.22 -3.65
CA GLU A 28 -7.76 1.04 -4.17
C GLU A 28 -6.90 -0.22 -4.23
N SER A 29 -5.57 -0.04 -4.25
CA SER A 29 -4.60 -1.14 -4.28
C SER A 29 -4.20 -1.64 -2.89
N VAL A 30 -4.66 -0.96 -1.84
CA VAL A 30 -4.38 -1.32 -0.44
C VAL A 30 -5.44 -2.32 0.03
N ASN A 31 -4.98 -3.36 0.74
CA ASN A 31 -5.89 -4.34 1.31
C ASN A 31 -6.65 -3.74 2.51
N LYS A 32 -7.94 -3.47 2.30
CA LYS A 32 -8.82 -2.84 3.30
C LYS A 32 -9.09 -3.71 4.52
N ASP A 33 -8.90 -5.03 4.44
CA ASP A 33 -9.08 -5.94 5.59
C ASP A 33 -8.09 -5.65 6.73
N TYR A 34 -6.99 -4.94 6.42
CA TYR A 34 -5.95 -4.57 7.36
C TYR A 34 -5.92 -3.07 7.68
N LEU A 35 -6.91 -2.29 7.22
CA LEU A 35 -7.02 -0.87 7.48
C LEU A 35 -8.16 -0.55 8.43
N LYS A 36 -7.98 0.51 9.22
CA LYS A 36 -9.05 1.20 9.93
C LYS A 36 -8.92 2.69 9.69
N GLU A 37 -10.04 3.40 9.69
CA GLU A 37 -10.02 4.87 9.70
C GLU A 37 -9.29 5.35 10.96
N SER A 38 -8.51 6.42 10.80
CA SER A 38 -7.93 7.13 11.94
C SER A 38 -9.02 7.94 12.65
N GLU A 39 -8.88 8.11 13.96
CA GLU A 39 -9.70 9.06 14.74
C GLU A 39 -9.34 10.52 14.40
#